data_AF-S2FGF6-F1
#
_entry.id   AF-S2FGF6-F1
#
_cell.length_a   1.000
_cell.length_b   1.000
_cell.length_c   1.000
_cell.angle_alpha   90.00
_cell.angle_beta   90.00
_cell.angle_gamma   90.00
#
_symmetry.space_group_name_H-M   'P 1'
#
loop_
_entity.id
_entity.type
_entity.pdbx_description
1 polymer ?
#
loop_
_entity_poly.entity_id
_entity_poly.type
_entity_poly.pdbx_seq_one_letter_code
_entity_poly.pdbx_strand_id
1 'polypeptide(L)'
;MITGAHHAEWNLKSCWILSATLARAPASGFAASSAVLALRQLEAALFMIGYDLPRDGSNAQAKLTTPPMPGDAWTECYTAARGNKFHYQIDDGAIRLHEGRRYPIEVINKMLNILWEVSDSTTFPLANSATKIRAGESAFGIGKAYYEATDKKGKPPDASALAALLQDIGALRFTPGRRDAWSINTEVFPREGMIDVTALITREIELLEHL
;
A
#
# COMPACT_ATOMS: atom_id res chain seq x y z
N MET A 1 -34.35 7.31 6.80
CA MET A 1 -33.89 8.70 6.59
C MET A 1 -32.39 8.82 6.99
N ILE A 2 -31.52 7.94 6.47
CA ILE A 2 -30.12 7.76 6.97
C ILE A 2 -29.08 8.20 5.91
N THR A 3 -29.50 8.50 4.68
CA THR A 3 -28.58 8.77 3.57
C THR A 3 -27.93 10.15 3.68
N GLY A 4 -28.64 11.18 4.17
CA GLY A 4 -28.10 12.54 4.26
C GLY A 4 -26.91 12.69 5.21
N ALA A 5 -26.94 12.00 6.36
CA ALA A 5 -25.87 12.08 7.36
C ALA A 5 -24.55 11.47 6.86
N HIS A 6 -24.62 10.33 6.17
CA HIS A 6 -23.44 9.66 5.63
C HIS A 6 -22.80 10.45 4.48
N HIS A 7 -23.61 11.06 3.60
CA HIS A 7 -23.08 11.95 2.56
C HIS A 7 -22.44 13.21 3.18
N ALA A 8 -23.04 13.77 4.23
CA ALA A 8 -22.48 14.92 4.94
C ALA A 8 -21.12 14.62 5.60
N GLU A 9 -20.98 13.43 6.18
CA GLU A 9 -19.73 12.97 6.80
C GLU A 9 -18.61 12.82 5.76
N TRP A 10 -18.90 12.17 4.63
CA TRP A 10 -17.94 12.03 3.54
C TRP A 10 -17.53 13.37 2.94
N ASN A 11 -18.47 14.31 2.82
CA ASN A 11 -18.17 15.66 2.37
C ASN A 11 -17.22 16.39 3.33
N LEU A 12 -17.42 16.24 4.65
CA LEU A 12 -16.53 16.82 5.66
C LEU A 12 -15.10 16.24 5.59
N LYS A 13 -14.98 14.90 5.49
CA LYS A 13 -13.69 14.23 5.36
C LYS A 13 -12.92 14.66 4.12
N SER A 14 -13.61 14.78 2.98
CA SER A 14 -13.03 15.27 1.73
C SER A 14 -12.54 16.72 1.85
N CYS A 15 -13.30 17.60 2.51
CA CYS A 15 -12.89 18.98 2.77
C CYS A 15 -11.63 19.05 3.66
N TRP A 16 -11.50 18.17 4.66
CA TRP A 16 -10.31 18.12 5.51
C TRP A 16 -9.05 17.69 4.77
N ILE A 17 -9.15 16.68 3.90
CA ILE A 17 -8.02 16.23 3.07
C ILE A 17 -7.57 17.35 2.13
N LEU A 18 -8.52 18.03 1.48
CA LEU A 18 -8.22 19.16 0.60
C LEU A 18 -7.53 20.30 1.37
N SER A 19 -8.05 20.66 2.54
CA SER A 19 -7.47 21.69 3.39
C SER A 19 -6.04 21.34 3.84
N ALA A 20 -5.80 20.12 4.30
CA ALA A 20 -4.49 19.66 4.72
C ALA A 20 -3.48 19.63 3.56
N THR A 21 -3.95 19.28 2.35
CA THR A 21 -3.12 19.26 1.14
C THR A 21 -2.71 20.67 0.71
N LEU A 22 -3.65 21.62 0.74
CA LEU A 22 -3.37 23.03 0.42
C LEU A 22 -2.44 23.68 1.45
N ALA A 23 -2.61 23.37 2.74
CA ALA A 23 -1.73 23.85 3.80
C ALA A 23 -0.27 23.39 3.62
N ARG A 24 -0.06 22.21 3.02
CA ARG A 24 1.28 21.66 2.73
C ARG A 24 1.89 22.20 1.43
N ALA A 25 1.09 22.74 0.52
CA ALA A 25 1.57 23.21 -0.79
C ALA A 25 0.95 24.57 -1.17
N PRO A 26 1.24 25.64 -0.40
CA PRO A 26 0.61 26.96 -0.58
C PRO A 26 1.00 27.66 -1.89
N ALA A 27 2.12 27.26 -2.52
CA ALA A 27 2.58 27.78 -3.81
C ALA A 27 2.12 26.92 -5.01
N SER A 28 1.31 25.88 -4.78
CA SER A 28 0.80 25.06 -5.87
C SER A 28 -0.14 25.87 -6.77
N GLY A 29 -0.21 25.54 -8.06
CA GLY A 29 -1.16 26.16 -8.99
C GLY A 29 -2.64 25.95 -8.59
N PHE A 30 -2.91 25.08 -7.61
CA PHE A 30 -4.23 24.88 -7.01
C PHE A 30 -4.59 25.95 -5.97
N ALA A 31 -3.59 26.59 -5.35
CA ALA A 31 -3.80 27.69 -4.39
C ALA A 31 -3.89 29.07 -5.06
N ALA A 32 -3.54 29.17 -6.35
CA ALA A 32 -3.58 30.41 -7.11
C ALA A 32 -5.02 30.77 -7.54
N SER A 33 -5.44 32.01 -7.30
CA SER A 33 -6.71 32.55 -7.78
C SER A 33 -6.67 32.77 -9.30
N SER A 34 -7.10 31.79 -10.10
CA SER A 34 -7.30 31.95 -11.54
C SER A 34 -8.77 31.87 -11.93
N ALA A 35 -9.10 32.39 -13.12
CA ALA A 35 -10.45 32.70 -13.59
C ALA A 35 -11.40 31.49 -13.76
N VAL A 36 -10.89 30.26 -13.66
CA VAL A 36 -11.71 29.07 -13.44
C VAL A 36 -11.22 28.45 -12.13
N LEU A 37 -12.11 28.38 -11.15
CA LEU A 37 -11.83 27.84 -9.83
C LEU A 37 -11.54 26.34 -9.93
N ALA A 38 -10.33 25.95 -10.34
CA ALA A 38 -9.86 24.57 -10.32
C ALA A 38 -10.04 23.97 -8.91
N LEU A 39 -9.91 24.81 -7.88
CA LEU A 39 -10.24 24.47 -6.50
C LEU A 39 -11.73 24.20 -6.29
N ARG A 40 -12.65 25.01 -6.84
CA ARG A 40 -14.10 24.71 -6.76
C ARG A 40 -14.49 23.50 -7.60
N GLN A 41 -13.82 23.25 -8.73
CA GLN A 41 -14.08 22.07 -9.53
C GLN A 41 -13.61 20.81 -8.81
N LEU A 42 -12.47 20.87 -8.12
CA LEU A 42 -11.98 19.79 -7.28
C LEU A 42 -12.87 19.60 -6.04
N GLU A 43 -13.27 20.68 -5.37
CA GLU A 43 -14.22 20.67 -4.25
C GLU A 43 -15.57 20.06 -4.69
N ALA A 44 -16.09 20.45 -5.87
CA ALA A 44 -17.32 19.90 -6.43
C ALA A 44 -17.18 18.42 -6.83
N ALA A 45 -16.04 18.02 -7.40
CA ALA A 45 -15.75 16.63 -7.74
C ALA A 45 -15.66 15.75 -6.48
N LEU A 46 -14.98 16.22 -5.44
CA LEU A 46 -14.88 15.55 -4.15
C LEU A 46 -16.24 15.46 -3.44
N PHE A 47 -17.10 16.47 -3.58
CA PHE A 47 -18.48 16.46 -3.09
C PHE A 47 -19.36 15.43 -3.82
N MET A 48 -19.07 15.13 -5.09
CA MET A 48 -19.80 14.14 -5.88
C MET A 48 -19.40 12.68 -5.59
N ILE A 49 -18.22 12.42 -5.01
CA ILE A 49 -17.77 11.05 -4.65
C ILE A 49 -18.75 10.39 -3.67
N GLY A 50 -19.31 11.15 -2.72
CA GLY A 50 -20.29 10.63 -1.78
C GLY A 50 -21.60 10.19 -2.45
N TYR A 51 -21.93 10.71 -3.63
CA TYR A 51 -23.15 10.41 -4.38
C TYR A 51 -23.02 9.21 -5.32
N ASP A 52 -21.81 8.90 -5.80
CA ASP A 52 -21.53 7.83 -6.77
C ASP A 52 -21.27 6.46 -6.11
N LEU A 53 -21.37 6.40 -4.78
CA LEU A 53 -21.35 5.14 -4.04
C LEU A 53 -22.66 4.37 -4.32
N PRO A 54 -22.59 3.13 -4.86
CA PRO A 54 -23.79 2.40 -5.26
C PRO A 54 -24.71 2.18 -4.06
N ARG A 55 -25.98 2.57 -4.23
CA ARG A 55 -26.97 2.65 -3.15
C ARG A 55 -27.58 1.31 -2.78
N ASP A 56 -27.51 0.30 -3.65
CA ASP A 56 -27.98 -1.06 -3.39
C ASP A 56 -27.21 -2.06 -4.26
N GLY A 57 -26.61 -3.06 -3.61
CA GLY A 57 -25.76 -4.05 -4.26
C GLY A 57 -26.50 -4.94 -5.27
N SER A 58 -25.96 -4.99 -6.48
CA SER A 58 -26.02 -6.15 -7.37
C SER A 58 -24.59 -6.33 -7.91
N ASN A 59 -23.82 -7.38 -7.61
CA ASN A 59 -24.12 -8.70 -7.10
C ASN A 59 -23.02 -9.18 -6.13
N ALA A 60 -23.41 -10.11 -5.26
CA ALA A 60 -22.68 -10.75 -4.16
C ALA A 60 -22.72 -9.97 -2.83
N GLN A 61 -23.75 -10.28 -2.05
CA GLN A 61 -23.88 -9.94 -0.63
C GLN A 61 -22.60 -10.27 0.15
N ALA A 62 -21.80 -9.24 0.43
CA ALA A 62 -21.09 -9.19 1.70
C ALA A 62 -22.19 -9.00 2.75
N LYS A 63 -22.56 -10.09 3.41
CA LYS A 63 -23.37 -10.06 4.62
C LYS A 63 -22.68 -9.06 5.56
N LEU A 64 -23.34 -7.95 5.89
CA LEU A 64 -22.89 -7.03 6.94
C LEU A 64 -22.87 -7.82 8.24
N THR A 65 -21.72 -8.42 8.50
CA THR A 65 -21.35 -8.91 9.81
C THR A 65 -21.05 -7.65 10.61
N THR A 66 -21.63 -7.56 11.80
CA THR A 66 -21.29 -6.62 12.89
C THR A 66 -19.88 -6.05 12.72
N PRO A 67 -19.65 -4.73 12.86
CA PRO A 67 -18.31 -4.17 12.74
C PRO A 67 -17.36 -5.02 13.59
N PRO A 68 -16.36 -5.69 12.97
CA PRO A 68 -15.39 -6.44 13.73
C PRO A 68 -14.76 -5.47 14.71
N MET A 69 -14.57 -5.91 15.95
CA MET A 69 -13.74 -5.17 16.90
C MET A 69 -12.42 -4.78 16.21
N PRO A 70 -11.85 -3.60 16.50
CA PRO A 70 -10.52 -3.23 16.01
C PRO A 70 -9.55 -4.32 16.46
N GLY A 71 -9.13 -5.17 15.52
CA GLY A 71 -8.46 -6.44 15.82
C GLY A 71 -8.82 -7.61 14.89
N ASP A 72 -9.94 -7.58 14.17
CA ASP A 72 -10.37 -8.64 13.22
C ASP A 72 -10.66 -8.13 11.79
N ALA A 73 -10.45 -6.82 11.54
CA ALA A 73 -10.69 -6.21 10.24
C ALA A 73 -9.51 -6.49 9.28
N TRP A 74 -9.80 -7.20 8.19
CA TRP A 74 -8.83 -7.46 7.12
C TRP A 74 -8.79 -6.30 6.13
N THR A 75 -7.60 -5.79 5.84
CA THR A 75 -7.36 -4.74 4.84
C THR A 75 -7.32 -5.32 3.44
N GLU A 76 -8.06 -4.72 2.50
CA GLU A 76 -8.07 -5.10 1.08
C GLU A 76 -6.84 -4.56 0.35
N CYS A 77 -6.22 -5.36 -0.51
CA CYS A 77 -5.09 -4.95 -1.34
C CYS A 77 -5.09 -5.66 -2.72
N TYR A 78 -4.33 -5.13 -3.67
CA TYR A 78 -4.28 -5.60 -5.06
C TYR A 78 -2.84 -5.78 -5.54
N THR A 79 -2.54 -6.93 -6.16
CA THR A 79 -1.21 -7.16 -6.75
C THR A 79 -0.96 -6.28 -7.98
N ALA A 80 0.23 -5.68 -8.09
CA ALA A 80 0.53 -4.68 -9.14
C ALA A 80 0.43 -5.20 -10.59
N ALA A 81 0.72 -6.49 -10.83
CA ALA A 81 0.80 -7.03 -12.20
C ALA A 81 -0.52 -7.57 -12.76
N ARG A 82 -1.35 -8.19 -11.90
CA ARG A 82 -2.61 -8.85 -12.33
C ARG A 82 -3.85 -8.25 -11.68
N GLY A 83 -3.69 -7.31 -10.75
CA GLY A 83 -4.82 -6.78 -9.98
C GLY A 83 -5.52 -7.84 -9.15
N ASN A 84 -4.84 -8.95 -8.81
CA ASN A 84 -5.45 -9.96 -7.94
C ASN A 84 -5.70 -9.34 -6.56
N LYS A 85 -6.96 -9.36 -6.15
CA LYS A 85 -7.39 -8.93 -4.82
C LYS A 85 -6.95 -9.96 -3.77
N PHE A 86 -6.44 -9.47 -2.65
CA PHE A 86 -6.17 -10.25 -1.46
C PHE A 86 -6.45 -9.39 -0.22
N HIS A 87 -6.47 -10.02 0.96
CA HIS A 87 -6.60 -9.28 2.20
C HIS A 87 -5.46 -9.60 3.15
N TYR A 88 -5.06 -8.60 3.92
CA TYR A 88 -3.98 -8.71 4.90
C TYR A 88 -4.36 -8.07 6.24
N GLN A 89 -3.62 -8.44 7.27
CA GLN A 89 -3.69 -7.86 8.59
C GLN A 89 -2.26 -7.63 9.09
N ILE A 90 -2.06 -6.53 9.79
CA ILE A 90 -0.79 -6.22 10.43
C ILE A 90 -0.96 -6.50 11.92
N ASP A 91 -0.03 -7.28 12.48
CA ASP A 91 0.07 -7.47 13.93
C ASP A 91 1.45 -7.07 14.42
N ASP A 92 1.61 -7.10 15.74
CA ASP A 92 2.91 -6.97 16.38
C ASP A 92 3.86 -8.07 15.89
N GLY A 93 4.87 -7.67 15.13
CA GLY A 93 5.94 -8.55 14.63
C GLY A 93 5.69 -9.23 13.27
N ALA A 94 4.52 -9.13 12.65
CA ALA A 94 4.29 -9.74 11.34
C ALA A 94 3.11 -9.18 10.55
N ILE A 95 3.12 -9.47 9.25
CA ILE A 95 2.01 -9.20 8.35
C ILE A 95 1.40 -10.53 7.90
N ARG A 96 0.11 -10.72 8.14
CA ARG A 96 -0.65 -11.94 7.81
C ARG A 96 -1.53 -11.72 6.60
N LEU A 97 -1.66 -12.73 5.76
CA LEU A 97 -2.65 -12.80 4.67
C LEU A 97 -3.79 -13.71 5.10
N HIS A 98 -4.98 -13.44 4.59
CA HIS A 98 -6.18 -14.23 4.89
C HIS A 98 -6.01 -15.72 4.52
N GLU A 99 -5.20 -16.03 3.51
CA GLU A 99 -4.87 -17.38 3.07
C GLU A 99 -3.88 -18.12 4.03
N GLY A 100 -3.57 -17.54 5.19
CA GLY A 100 -2.72 -18.13 6.23
C GLY A 100 -1.23 -17.88 6.07
N ARG A 101 -0.81 -17.18 5.01
CA ARG A 101 0.61 -16.80 4.83
C ARG A 101 0.99 -15.70 5.81
N ARG A 102 2.20 -15.80 6.37
CA ARG A 102 2.74 -14.84 7.33
C ARG A 102 4.11 -14.34 6.88
N TYR A 103 4.32 -13.03 6.94
CA TYR A 103 5.58 -12.37 6.68
C TYR A 103 6.10 -11.72 7.98
N PRO A 104 7.04 -12.37 8.68
CA PRO A 104 7.67 -11.78 9.86
C PRO A 104 8.41 -10.48 9.51
N ILE A 105 8.38 -9.50 10.41
CA ILE A 105 9.09 -8.22 10.23
C ILE A 105 10.58 -8.45 9.97
N GLU A 106 11.20 -9.40 10.68
CA GLU A 106 12.61 -9.77 10.47
C GLU A 106 12.89 -10.20 9.02
N VAL A 107 11.99 -10.98 8.41
CA VAL A 107 12.13 -11.42 7.02
C VAL A 107 11.95 -10.23 6.06
N ILE A 108 11.02 -9.32 6.37
CA ILE A 108 10.80 -8.10 5.57
C ILE A 108 12.05 -7.21 5.63
N ASN A 109 12.58 -6.93 6.82
CA ASN A 109 13.79 -6.15 7.02
C ASN A 109 14.98 -6.79 6.31
N LYS A 110 15.20 -8.10 6.49
CA LYS A 110 16.29 -8.82 5.80
C LYS A 110 16.15 -8.72 4.28
N MET A 111 14.95 -8.91 3.74
CA MET A 111 14.68 -8.78 2.30
C MET A 111 14.97 -7.36 1.79
N LEU A 112 14.50 -6.34 2.50
CA LEU A 112 14.69 -4.94 2.10
C LEU A 112 16.16 -4.54 2.17
N ASN A 113 16.90 -4.97 3.19
CA ASN A 113 18.34 -4.73 3.30
C ASN A 113 19.13 -5.45 2.20
N ILE A 114 18.78 -6.69 1.84
CA ILE A 114 19.36 -7.38 0.68
C ILE A 114 19.14 -6.58 -0.61
N LEU A 115 17.94 -6.04 -0.81
CA LEU A 115 17.66 -5.17 -1.97
C LEU A 115 18.44 -3.85 -1.90
N TRP A 116 18.59 -3.29 -0.71
CA TRP A 116 19.29 -2.03 -0.47
C TRP A 116 20.78 -2.13 -0.78
N GLU A 117 21.43 -3.23 -0.36
CA GLU A 117 22.84 -3.50 -0.62
C GLU A 117 23.12 -3.76 -2.10
N VAL A 118 22.26 -4.52 -2.77
CA VAL A 118 22.52 -4.97 -4.15
C VAL A 118 22.11 -3.93 -5.20
N SER A 119 21.12 -3.08 -4.91
CA SER A 119 20.50 -2.24 -5.96
C SER A 119 21.22 -0.91 -6.25
N ASP A 120 22.28 -0.55 -5.51
CA ASP A 120 23.04 0.71 -5.62
C ASP A 120 22.20 1.99 -5.78
N SER A 121 20.91 1.91 -5.41
CA SER A 121 19.83 2.90 -5.62
C SER A 121 19.49 3.20 -7.08
N THR A 122 18.44 2.54 -7.59
CA THR A 122 17.30 3.30 -8.15
C THR A 122 16.08 2.42 -8.34
N THR A 123 16.24 1.24 -8.91
CA THR A 123 15.11 0.39 -9.25
C THR A 123 15.47 -1.08 -9.38
N PHE A 124 14.52 -1.97 -9.11
CA PHE A 124 14.66 -3.41 -9.27
C PHE A 124 13.37 -4.04 -9.84
N PRO A 125 13.47 -5.20 -10.52
CA PRO A 125 12.32 -5.93 -11.02
C PRO A 125 11.62 -6.70 -9.89
N LEU A 126 10.38 -7.13 -10.15
CA LEU A 126 9.68 -8.06 -9.25
C LEU A 126 10.39 -9.42 -9.19
N ALA A 127 10.90 -9.90 -10.33
CA ALA A 127 11.71 -11.14 -10.49
C ALA A 127 11.26 -12.29 -9.56
N ASN A 128 10.05 -12.81 -9.78
CA ASN A 128 9.36 -13.76 -8.88
C ASN A 128 9.16 -15.16 -9.48
N SER A 129 9.79 -15.48 -10.61
CA SER A 129 9.68 -16.81 -11.23
C SER A 129 10.44 -17.85 -10.42
N ALA A 130 9.72 -18.75 -9.75
CA ALA A 130 10.32 -19.82 -8.94
C ALA A 130 11.33 -20.66 -9.72
N THR A 131 10.99 -21.03 -10.96
CA THR A 131 11.86 -21.84 -11.83
C THR A 131 13.16 -21.11 -12.16
N LYS A 132 13.09 -19.84 -12.60
CA LYS A 132 14.28 -19.07 -12.98
C LYS A 132 15.16 -18.73 -11.79
N ILE A 133 14.59 -18.50 -10.60
CA ILE A 133 15.37 -18.19 -9.40
C ILE A 133 16.14 -19.42 -8.92
N ARG A 134 15.49 -20.59 -8.90
CA ARG A 134 16.16 -21.85 -8.52
C ARG A 134 17.22 -22.28 -9.53
N ALA A 135 17.04 -21.94 -10.81
CA ALA A 135 18.03 -22.15 -11.86
C ALA A 135 19.16 -21.09 -11.87
N GLY A 136 19.05 -20.01 -11.08
CA GLY A 136 20.04 -18.92 -11.07
C GLY A 136 19.95 -17.95 -12.25
N GLU A 137 18.91 -18.07 -13.09
CA GLU A 137 18.72 -17.31 -14.34
C GLU A 137 17.89 -16.03 -14.16
N SER A 138 17.37 -15.78 -12.95
CA SER A 138 16.55 -14.60 -12.68
C SER A 138 17.42 -13.38 -12.34
N ALA A 139 17.04 -12.22 -12.87
CA ALA A 139 17.60 -10.94 -12.44
C ALA A 139 17.42 -10.74 -10.93
N PHE A 140 18.33 -10.02 -10.29
CA PHE A 140 18.18 -9.69 -8.88
C PHE A 140 17.01 -8.72 -8.68
N GLY A 141 16.08 -9.06 -7.80
CA GLY A 141 14.84 -8.31 -7.57
C GLY A 141 14.04 -8.89 -6.41
N ILE A 142 12.81 -8.42 -6.20
CA ILE A 142 12.04 -8.70 -4.97
C ILE A 142 11.92 -10.20 -4.70
N GLY A 143 11.56 -11.01 -5.71
CA GLY A 143 11.37 -12.45 -5.53
C GLY A 143 12.65 -13.20 -5.18
N LYS A 144 13.81 -12.79 -5.69
CA LYS A 144 15.12 -13.36 -5.33
C LYS A 144 15.54 -12.93 -3.93
N ALA A 145 15.39 -11.64 -3.60
CA ALA A 145 15.67 -11.15 -2.25
C ALA A 145 14.78 -11.81 -1.20
N TYR A 146 13.50 -12.03 -1.49
CA TYR A 146 12.58 -12.75 -0.61
C TYR A 146 13.00 -14.22 -0.42
N TYR A 147 13.44 -14.86 -1.51
CA TYR A 147 13.96 -16.23 -1.44
C TYR A 147 15.19 -16.35 -0.54
N GLU A 148 16.12 -15.39 -0.63
CA GLU A 148 17.31 -15.34 0.20
C GLU A 148 16.98 -14.97 1.66
N ALA A 149 16.07 -14.02 1.88
CA ALA A 149 15.64 -13.61 3.22
C ALA A 149 14.99 -14.77 4.00
N THR A 150 14.26 -15.64 3.31
CA THR A 150 13.62 -16.84 3.87
C THR A 150 14.52 -18.08 3.91
N ASP A 151 15.84 -17.91 3.81
CA ASP A 151 16.83 -18.98 3.77
C ASP A 151 16.51 -20.06 2.73
N LYS A 152 16.05 -19.61 1.55
CA LYS A 152 15.71 -20.44 0.39
C LYS A 152 14.50 -21.38 0.60
N LYS A 153 13.70 -21.13 1.65
CA LYS A 153 12.47 -21.91 1.95
C LYS A 153 11.20 -21.24 1.39
N GLY A 154 11.19 -19.92 1.25
CA GLY A 154 10.05 -19.18 0.72
C GLY A 154 9.78 -19.47 -0.76
N LYS A 155 8.53 -19.28 -1.20
CA LYS A 155 8.18 -19.40 -2.61
C LYS A 155 8.29 -18.02 -3.27
N PRO A 156 9.15 -17.81 -4.29
CA PRO A 156 9.31 -16.50 -4.89
C PRO A 156 8.05 -15.84 -5.46
N PRO A 157 7.05 -16.58 -6.00
CA PRO A 157 5.78 -15.99 -6.44
C PRO A 157 5.04 -15.25 -5.31
N ASP A 158 5.23 -15.66 -4.06
CA ASP A 158 4.60 -15.07 -2.89
C ASP A 158 5.04 -13.61 -2.69
N ALA A 159 6.25 -13.27 -3.14
CA ALA A 159 6.81 -11.93 -3.09
C ALA A 159 5.97 -10.89 -3.85
N SER A 160 5.07 -11.31 -4.74
CA SER A 160 4.17 -10.39 -5.45
C SER A 160 3.14 -9.74 -4.52
N ALA A 161 2.56 -10.53 -3.61
CA ALA A 161 1.63 -10.01 -2.62
C ALA A 161 2.36 -9.17 -1.59
N LEU A 162 3.57 -9.61 -1.17
CA LEU A 162 4.42 -8.84 -0.28
C LEU A 162 4.83 -7.49 -0.90
N ALA A 163 5.21 -7.45 -2.17
CA ALA A 163 5.58 -6.22 -2.86
C ALA A 163 4.42 -5.21 -2.90
N ALA A 164 3.22 -5.67 -3.23
CA ALA A 164 2.02 -4.83 -3.24
C ALA A 164 1.69 -4.28 -1.85
N LEU A 165 1.83 -5.11 -0.82
CA LEU A 165 1.60 -4.71 0.56
C LEU A 165 2.64 -3.67 1.02
N LEU A 166 3.92 -3.90 0.73
CA LEU A 166 4.98 -2.96 1.05
C LEU A 166 4.84 -1.64 0.29
N GLN A 167 4.21 -1.63 -0.89
CA GLN A 167 3.81 -0.40 -1.55
C GLN A 167 2.65 0.29 -0.82
N ASP A 168 1.65 -0.47 -0.39
CA ASP A 168 0.46 0.04 0.30
C ASP A 168 0.82 0.77 1.60
N ILE A 169 1.70 0.17 2.43
CA ILE A 169 2.22 0.81 3.65
C ILE A 169 3.32 1.84 3.38
N GLY A 170 3.68 2.08 2.10
CA GLY A 170 4.65 3.11 1.71
C GLY A 170 6.13 2.74 1.83
N ALA A 171 6.49 1.49 2.12
CA ALA A 171 7.89 1.03 2.15
C ALA A 171 8.52 0.92 0.75
N LEU A 172 7.73 0.56 -0.27
CA LEU A 172 8.15 0.45 -1.66
C LEU A 172 7.38 1.45 -2.55
N ARG A 173 7.98 1.82 -3.68
CA ARG A 173 7.31 2.57 -4.75
C ARG A 173 7.25 1.72 -6.02
N PHE A 174 6.13 1.82 -6.73
CA PHE A 174 5.92 1.18 -8.02
C PHE A 174 5.80 2.23 -9.13
N THR A 175 6.60 2.07 -10.18
CA THR A 175 6.60 2.90 -11.39
C THR A 175 6.17 2.03 -12.58
N PRO A 176 4.92 2.16 -13.08
CA PRO A 176 4.42 1.32 -14.16
C PRO A 176 5.18 1.53 -15.47
N GLY A 177 5.17 0.50 -16.33
CA GLY A 177 5.77 0.58 -17.67
C GLY A 177 7.28 0.36 -17.73
N ARG A 178 7.96 0.12 -16.60
CA ARG A 178 9.39 -0.22 -16.55
C ARG A 178 9.60 -1.70 -16.25
N ARG A 179 10.71 -2.26 -16.74
CA ARG A 179 11.17 -3.62 -16.38
C ARG A 179 11.56 -3.68 -14.90
N ASP A 180 12.22 -2.64 -14.42
CA ASP A 180 12.62 -2.44 -13.03
C ASP A 180 11.65 -1.43 -12.40
N ALA A 181 10.41 -1.87 -12.21
CA ALA A 181 9.32 -1.00 -11.78
C ALA A 181 9.35 -0.65 -10.28
N TRP A 182 10.17 -1.32 -9.47
CA TRP A 182 10.12 -1.20 -8.02
C TRP A 182 11.31 -0.45 -7.47
N SER A 183 11.12 0.31 -6.40
CA SER A 183 12.18 0.99 -5.67
C SER A 183 11.84 1.06 -4.18
N ILE A 184 12.86 1.18 -3.34
CA ILE A 184 12.66 1.45 -1.91
C ILE A 184 12.30 2.93 -1.73
N ASN A 185 11.36 3.22 -0.83
CA ASN A 185 10.96 4.59 -0.55
C ASN A 185 12.01 5.32 0.30
N THR A 186 12.90 6.06 -0.36
CA THR A 186 14.00 6.81 0.28
C THR A 186 13.52 7.97 1.15
N GLU A 187 12.26 8.39 1.03
CA GLU A 187 11.66 9.40 1.94
C GLU A 187 11.30 8.80 3.30
N VAL A 188 11.05 7.48 3.35
CA VAL A 188 10.76 6.75 4.59
C VAL A 188 12.05 6.16 5.18
N PHE A 189 12.93 5.64 4.32
CA PHE A 189 14.20 5.04 4.72
C PHE A 189 15.38 5.86 4.15
N PRO A 190 15.97 6.77 4.94
CA PRO A 190 17.17 7.48 4.52
C PRO A 190 18.34 6.49 4.32
N ARG A 191 19.26 6.80 3.40
CA ARG A 191 20.38 5.91 3.00
C ARG A 191 21.44 5.70 4.08
N GLU A 192 21.30 6.34 5.23
CA GLU A 192 22.22 6.29 6.37
C GLU A 192 21.81 5.21 7.37
N GLY A 193 21.71 3.95 6.93
CA GLY A 193 21.43 2.84 7.85
C GLY A 193 20.81 1.61 7.21
N MET A 194 20.62 0.60 8.05
CA MET A 194 19.81 -0.56 7.71
C MET A 194 18.34 -0.17 7.71
N ILE A 195 17.58 -0.72 6.78
CA ILE A 195 16.14 -0.56 6.71
C ILE A 195 15.49 -1.31 7.86
N ASP A 196 14.65 -0.62 8.62
CA ASP A 196 13.78 -1.20 9.62
C ASP A 196 12.34 -0.69 9.45
N VAL A 197 11.43 -1.59 9.11
CA VAL A 197 10.01 -1.27 8.90
C VAL A 197 9.20 -1.19 10.19
N THR A 198 9.79 -1.45 11.36
CA THR A 198 9.05 -1.53 12.64
C THR A 198 8.27 -0.25 12.91
N ALA A 199 8.91 0.92 12.82
CA ALA A 199 8.25 2.21 13.05
C ALA A 199 7.11 2.49 12.05
N LEU A 200 7.26 2.03 10.80
CA LEU A 200 6.22 2.15 9.78
C LEU A 200 5.02 1.26 10.10
N ILE A 201 5.28 0.02 10.52
CA ILE A 201 4.25 -0.94 10.92
C ILE A 201 3.50 -0.46 12.18
N THR A 202 4.21 0.02 13.20
CA THR A 202 3.59 0.58 14.41
C THR A 202 2.64 1.73 14.06
N ARG A 203 3.07 2.64 13.19
CA ARG A 203 2.22 3.74 12.71
C ARG A 203 0.96 3.24 12.00
N GLU A 204 1.07 2.21 11.17
CA GLU A 204 -0.12 1.67 10.48
C GLU A 204 -1.07 0.95 11.45
N ILE A 205 -0.56 0.29 12.48
CA ILE A 205 -1.40 -0.27 13.55
C ILE A 205 -2.16 0.86 14.27
N GLU A 206 -1.46 1.91 14.69
CA GLU A 206 -2.08 3.08 15.36
C GLU A 206 -3.15 3.76 14.48
N LEU A 207 -2.91 3.88 13.17
CA LEU A 207 -3.90 4.44 12.25
C LEU A 207 -5.15 3.56 12.15
N LEU A 208 -5.01 2.24 12.16
CA LEU A 208 -6.13 1.30 12.10
C LEU A 208 -6.92 1.21 13.42
N GLU A 209 -6.29 1.49 14.56
CA GLU A 209 -6.97 1.51 15.87
C GLU A 209 -7.80 2.79 16.11
N HIS A 210 -7.53 3.86 15.34
CA HIS A 210 -8.21 5.16 15.48
C HIS A 210 -9.28 5.44 14.41
N LEU A 211 -9.59 4.45 13.56
CA LEU A 211 -10.67 4.48 12.55
C LEU A 211 -11.92 3.74 13.02
#